data_AF-A0A2S9AEG2-F1
#
_entry.id   AF-A0A2S9AEG2-F1
#
_cell.length_a   1.000
_cell.length_b   1.000
_cell.length_c   1.000
_cell.angle_alpha   90.00
_cell.angle_beta   90.00
_cell.angle_gamma   90.00
#
_symmetry.space_group_name_H-M   'P 1'
#
loop_
_entity.id
_entity.type
_entity.pdbx_description
1 polymer ?
#
loop_
_entity_poly.entity_id
_entity_poly.type
_entity_poly.pdbx_seq_one_letter_code
_entity_poly.pdbx_strand_id
1 'polypeptide(L)'
;MKTWDERIDEVWDDATGEEVGDDTIARIDVLAAERGPDDARAEFERAGARDSAGRPAEAVELYRRALALGLDEEHRPQCVIQMASSLRNLGEYEEALAVIRAEEELSADGPYRDAVAAVHALILASAGRPAQGLSVALLALVPHLPRYHRSMTAYAREIADADT
;
A
#
# COMPACT_ATOMS: atom_id res chain seq x y z
N MET A 1 -20.56 -14.53 20.09
CA MET A 1 -20.04 -15.08 18.82
C MET A 1 -19.21 -13.99 18.22
N LYS A 2 -17.99 -14.28 17.75
CA LYS A 2 -17.13 -13.25 17.16
C LYS A 2 -17.70 -12.77 15.84
N THR A 3 -17.54 -11.49 15.52
CA THR A 3 -17.90 -10.93 14.20
C THR A 3 -16.96 -11.47 13.12
N TRP A 4 -17.28 -11.22 11.85
CA TRP A 4 -16.38 -11.58 10.76
C TRP A 4 -15.08 -10.77 10.83
N ASP A 5 -15.16 -9.47 11.12
CA ASP A 5 -13.99 -8.59 11.26
C ASP A 5 -13.10 -9.03 12.42
N GLU A 6 -13.67 -9.33 13.60
CA GLU A 6 -12.91 -9.86 14.75
C GLU A 6 -12.17 -11.16 14.42
N ARG A 7 -12.73 -12.00 13.53
CA ARG A 7 -12.08 -13.25 13.11
C ARG A 7 -10.96 -13.01 12.08
N ILE A 8 -11.09 -11.99 11.24
CA ILE A 8 -10.02 -11.56 10.32
C ILE A 8 -8.86 -11.00 11.14
N ASP A 9 -9.15 -10.11 12.09
CA ASP A 9 -8.15 -9.50 12.96
C ASP A 9 -7.36 -10.58 13.72
N GLU A 10 -8.04 -11.63 14.22
CA GLU A 10 -7.37 -12.77 14.86
C GLU A 10 -6.41 -13.54 13.96
N VAL A 11 -6.73 -13.66 12.67
CA VAL A 11 -5.81 -14.29 11.71
C VAL A 11 -4.56 -13.44 11.52
N TRP A 12 -4.71 -12.11 11.48
CA TRP A 12 -3.59 -11.19 11.34
C TRP A 12 -2.75 -11.03 12.61
N ASP A 13 -3.38 -11.02 13.77
CA ASP A 13 -2.70 -11.01 15.06
C ASP A 13 -1.84 -12.27 15.23
N ASP A 14 -2.36 -13.45 14.86
CA ASP A 14 -1.62 -14.71 14.88
C ASP A 14 -0.42 -14.69 13.91
N ALA A 15 -0.59 -14.06 12.74
CA ALA A 15 0.46 -13.95 11.73
C ALA A 15 1.56 -12.94 12.10
N THR A 16 1.32 -12.09 13.10
CA THR A 16 2.24 -11.02 13.49
C THR A 16 3.49 -11.61 14.16
N GLY A 17 4.64 -11.54 13.48
CA GLY A 17 5.93 -12.03 13.98
C GLY A 17 6.41 -13.35 13.36
N GLU A 18 5.61 -13.95 12.47
CA GLU A 18 5.98 -15.11 11.66
C GLU A 18 5.97 -14.76 10.17
N GLU A 19 6.60 -15.59 9.33
CA GLU A 19 6.44 -15.46 7.87
C GLU A 19 5.00 -15.85 7.49
N VAL A 20 4.27 -14.94 6.86
CA VAL A 20 2.93 -15.23 6.34
C VAL A 20 3.05 -16.29 5.25
N GLY A 21 2.37 -17.42 5.44
CA GLY A 21 2.45 -18.58 4.54
C GLY A 21 1.08 -19.09 4.11
N ASP A 22 1.07 -20.30 3.56
CA ASP A 22 -0.15 -20.92 3.01
C ASP A 22 -1.26 -21.12 4.07
N ASP A 23 -0.92 -21.26 5.35
CA ASP A 23 -1.92 -21.37 6.43
C ASP A 23 -2.76 -20.09 6.58
N THR A 24 -2.09 -18.93 6.64
CA THR A 24 -2.78 -17.62 6.70
C THR A 24 -3.66 -17.42 5.47
N ILE A 25 -3.15 -17.73 4.27
CA ILE A 25 -3.93 -17.66 3.03
C ILE A 25 -5.19 -18.54 3.14
N ALA A 26 -5.05 -19.79 3.57
CA ALA A 26 -6.17 -20.71 3.69
C ALA A 26 -7.21 -20.24 4.71
N ARG A 27 -6.77 -19.73 5.87
CA ARG A 27 -7.66 -19.18 6.90
C ARG A 27 -8.43 -17.96 6.39
N ILE A 28 -7.76 -17.03 5.71
CA ILE A 28 -8.39 -15.85 5.11
C ILE A 28 -9.36 -16.26 3.98
N ASP A 29 -8.98 -17.20 3.11
CA ASP A 29 -9.86 -17.67 2.03
C ASP A 29 -11.14 -18.33 2.57
N VAL A 30 -11.06 -19.09 3.66
CA VAL A 30 -12.24 -19.66 4.35
C VAL A 30 -13.16 -18.56 4.86
N LEU A 31 -12.62 -17.55 5.53
CA LEU A 31 -13.42 -16.42 6.03
C LEU A 31 -14.03 -15.62 4.89
N ALA A 32 -13.27 -15.34 3.83
CA ALA A 32 -13.74 -14.62 2.67
C ALA A 32 -14.89 -15.36 1.97
N ALA A 33 -14.85 -16.69 1.89
CA ALA A 33 -15.92 -17.49 1.30
C ALA A 33 -17.26 -17.36 2.04
N GLU A 34 -17.27 -17.00 3.33
CA GLU A 34 -18.50 -16.74 4.10
C GLU A 34 -19.26 -15.50 3.59
N ARG A 35 -18.56 -14.54 2.97
CA ARG A 35 -19.15 -13.28 2.45
C ARG A 35 -19.55 -13.37 0.97
N GLY A 36 -19.10 -14.41 0.29
CA GLY A 36 -19.36 -14.63 -1.13
C GLY A 36 -18.37 -13.90 -2.05
N PRO A 37 -18.45 -14.15 -3.37
CA PRO A 37 -17.43 -13.74 -4.32
C PRO A 37 -17.44 -12.23 -4.63
N ASP A 38 -18.52 -11.51 -4.35
CA ASP A 38 -18.69 -10.10 -4.74
C ASP A 38 -18.58 -9.14 -3.54
N ASP A 39 -17.90 -9.54 -2.48
CA ASP A 39 -17.62 -8.71 -1.31
C ASP A 39 -16.23 -8.06 -1.40
N ALA A 40 -16.20 -6.73 -1.50
CA ALA A 40 -14.95 -5.97 -1.69
C ALA A 40 -13.96 -6.16 -0.54
N ARG A 41 -14.45 -6.18 0.71
CA ARG A 41 -13.64 -6.34 1.92
C ARG A 41 -13.01 -7.74 1.94
N ALA A 42 -13.78 -8.77 1.59
CA ALA A 42 -13.29 -10.14 1.48
C ALA A 42 -12.17 -10.27 0.43
N GLU A 43 -12.34 -9.70 -0.76
CA GLU A 43 -11.29 -9.73 -1.79
C GLU A 43 -10.03 -8.95 -1.37
N PHE A 44 -10.17 -7.84 -0.66
CA PHE A 44 -9.05 -7.09 -0.10
C PHE A 44 -8.25 -7.92 0.91
N GLU A 45 -8.92 -8.63 1.83
CA GLU A 45 -8.25 -9.50 2.79
C GLU A 45 -7.51 -10.65 2.11
N ARG A 46 -8.14 -11.28 1.10
CA ARG A 46 -7.50 -12.31 0.28
C ARG A 46 -6.26 -11.79 -0.43
N ALA A 47 -6.30 -10.55 -0.91
CA ALA A 47 -5.15 -9.88 -1.54
C ALA A 47 -4.03 -9.66 -0.53
N GLY A 48 -4.33 -9.11 0.65
CA GLY A 48 -3.38 -8.88 1.74
C GLY A 48 -2.64 -10.15 2.17
N ALA A 49 -3.35 -11.28 2.28
CA ALA A 49 -2.76 -12.57 2.62
C ALA A 49 -1.73 -13.03 1.59
N ARG A 50 -1.99 -12.81 0.29
CA ARG A 50 -1.07 -13.17 -0.80
C ARG A 50 0.09 -12.20 -0.92
N ASP A 51 -0.13 -10.90 -0.72
CA ASP A 51 0.94 -9.91 -0.71
C ASP A 51 1.94 -10.22 0.41
N SER A 52 1.42 -10.41 1.62
CA SER A 52 2.22 -10.74 2.81
C SER A 52 2.98 -12.07 2.67
N ALA A 53 2.42 -13.03 1.93
CA ALA A 53 3.06 -14.30 1.62
C ALA A 53 4.06 -14.25 0.44
N GLY A 54 4.37 -13.07 -0.08
CA GLY A 54 5.31 -12.92 -1.20
C GLY A 54 4.76 -13.39 -2.55
N ARG A 55 3.43 -13.33 -2.74
CA ARG A 55 2.73 -13.71 -3.98
C ARG A 55 2.09 -12.48 -4.64
N PRO A 56 2.87 -11.44 -5.01
CA PRO A 56 2.34 -10.15 -5.44
C PRO A 56 1.51 -10.24 -6.73
N ALA A 57 1.83 -11.16 -7.65
CA ALA A 57 1.04 -11.36 -8.87
C ALA A 57 -0.41 -11.78 -8.57
N GLU A 58 -0.61 -12.64 -7.57
CA GLU A 58 -1.96 -13.05 -7.15
C GLU A 58 -2.65 -11.95 -6.34
N ALA A 59 -1.89 -11.20 -5.53
CA ALA A 59 -2.41 -10.10 -4.74
C ALA A 59 -2.97 -8.97 -5.61
N VAL A 60 -2.25 -8.55 -6.66
CA VAL A 60 -2.67 -7.45 -7.54
C VAL A 60 -4.02 -7.71 -8.19
N GLU A 61 -4.29 -8.92 -8.67
CA GLU A 61 -5.59 -9.26 -9.27
C GLU A 61 -6.74 -9.13 -8.25
N LEU A 62 -6.50 -9.53 -7.01
CA LEU A 62 -7.49 -9.44 -5.94
C LEU A 62 -7.68 -8.00 -5.46
N TYR A 63 -6.61 -7.20 -5.35
CA TYR A 63 -6.72 -5.77 -5.04
C TYR A 63 -7.51 -5.02 -6.13
N ARG A 64 -7.23 -5.28 -7.41
CA ARG A 64 -8.01 -4.71 -8.53
C ARG A 64 -9.48 -5.06 -8.41
N ARG A 65 -9.80 -6.31 -8.07
CA ARG A 65 -11.17 -6.76 -7.87
C ARG A 65 -11.84 -6.09 -6.66
N ALA A 66 -11.15 -6.00 -5.53
CA ALA A 66 -11.65 -5.30 -4.35
C ALA A 66 -11.99 -3.83 -4.65
N LEU A 67 -11.10 -3.13 -5.35
CA LEU A 67 -11.34 -1.75 -5.78
C LEU A 67 -12.54 -1.63 -6.74
N ALA A 68 -12.68 -2.56 -7.69
CA ALA A 68 -13.80 -2.58 -8.64
C ALA A 68 -15.15 -2.87 -7.97
N LEU A 69 -15.18 -3.68 -6.91
CA LEU A 69 -16.37 -3.98 -6.12
C LEU A 69 -16.78 -2.82 -5.19
N GLY A 70 -15.86 -1.89 -4.92
CA GLY A 70 -16.09 -0.71 -4.09
C GLY A 70 -15.77 -0.96 -2.62
N LEU A 71 -14.56 -0.57 -2.21
CA LEU A 71 -14.17 -0.51 -0.80
C LEU A 71 -14.68 0.78 -0.14
N ASP A 72 -14.90 0.73 1.16
CA ASP A 72 -15.19 1.90 1.98
C ASP A 72 -13.98 2.86 2.07
N GLU A 73 -14.21 4.04 2.64
CA GLU A 73 -13.19 5.09 2.77
C GLU A 73 -11.99 4.69 3.63
N GLU A 74 -12.17 3.73 4.54
CA GLU A 74 -11.11 3.24 5.42
C GLU A 74 -10.16 2.31 4.66
N HIS A 75 -10.70 1.33 3.92
CA HIS A 75 -9.93 0.27 3.30
C HIS A 75 -9.45 0.61 1.88
N ARG A 76 -10.16 1.46 1.15
CA ARG A 76 -9.77 1.87 -0.20
C ARG A 76 -8.33 2.43 -0.28
N PRO A 77 -7.90 3.42 0.53
CA PRO A 77 -6.52 3.91 0.48
C PRO A 77 -5.50 2.82 0.83
N GLN A 78 -5.80 1.97 1.81
CA GLN A 78 -4.93 0.85 2.21
C GLN A 78 -4.74 -0.15 1.06
N CYS A 79 -5.81 -0.44 0.32
CA CYS A 79 -5.79 -1.29 -0.87
C CYS A 79 -4.89 -0.73 -1.97
N VAL A 80 -5.01 0.56 -2.28
CA VAL A 80 -4.17 1.20 -3.30
C VAL A 80 -2.69 1.19 -2.89
N ILE A 81 -2.38 1.50 -1.63
CA ILE A 81 -1.01 1.51 -1.10
C ILE A 81 -0.36 0.13 -1.23
N GLN A 82 -1.06 -0.93 -0.79
CA GLN A 82 -0.55 -2.30 -0.86
C GLN A 82 -0.42 -2.77 -2.31
N MET A 83 -1.43 -2.52 -3.15
CA MET A 83 -1.37 -2.84 -4.58
C MET A 83 -0.18 -2.15 -5.28
N ALA A 84 0.07 -0.88 -4.99
CA ALA A 84 1.21 -0.14 -5.55
C ALA A 84 2.56 -0.75 -5.11
N SER A 85 2.68 -1.18 -3.85
CA SER A 85 3.85 -1.90 -3.36
C SER A 85 4.02 -3.27 -4.04
N SER A 86 2.93 -4.02 -4.23
CA SER A 86 2.93 -5.28 -4.97
C SER A 86 3.35 -5.09 -6.43
N LEU A 87 2.81 -4.09 -7.13
CA LEU A 87 3.20 -3.74 -8.51
C LEU A 87 4.69 -3.38 -8.60
N ARG A 88 5.22 -2.63 -7.62
CA ARG A 88 6.66 -2.35 -7.52
C ARG A 88 7.49 -3.63 -7.41
N ASN A 89 7.06 -4.58 -6.57
CA ASN A 89 7.77 -5.85 -6.39
C ASN A 89 7.77 -6.71 -7.68
N LEU A 90 6.76 -6.53 -8.55
CA LEU A 90 6.69 -7.17 -9.87
C LEU A 90 7.52 -6.46 -10.94
N GLY A 91 8.04 -5.26 -10.67
CA GLY A 91 8.74 -4.43 -11.66
C GLY A 91 7.82 -3.59 -12.54
N GLU A 92 6.51 -3.58 -12.26
CA GLU A 92 5.49 -2.83 -13.01
C GLU A 92 5.44 -1.36 -12.56
N TYR A 93 6.58 -0.67 -12.69
CA TYR A 93 6.79 0.63 -12.04
C TYR A 93 5.88 1.74 -12.56
N GLU A 94 5.59 1.80 -13.85
CA GLU A 94 4.72 2.84 -14.42
C GLU A 94 3.29 2.74 -13.91
N GLU A 95 2.77 1.51 -13.78
CA GLU A 95 1.46 1.29 -13.19
C GLU A 95 1.45 1.61 -11.70
N ALA A 96 2.45 1.13 -10.95
CA ALA A 96 2.62 1.46 -9.53
C ALA A 96 2.63 2.98 -9.30
N LEU A 97 3.36 3.71 -10.14
CA LEU A 97 3.44 5.17 -10.13
C LEU A 97 2.10 5.83 -10.47
N ALA A 98 1.35 5.30 -11.45
CA ALA A 98 0.04 5.84 -11.82
C ALA A 98 -0.96 5.72 -10.67
N VAL A 99 -1.02 4.55 -10.02
CA VAL A 99 -2.00 4.31 -8.94
C VAL A 99 -1.66 5.09 -7.67
N ILE A 100 -0.37 5.18 -7.29
CA ILE A 100 0.02 5.87 -6.06
C ILE A 100 -0.13 7.40 -6.18
N ARG A 101 0.08 7.97 -7.36
CA ARG A 101 -0.14 9.41 -7.60
C ARG A 101 -1.63 9.77 -7.59
N ALA A 102 -2.47 8.91 -8.17
CA ALA A 102 -3.91 9.10 -8.08
C ALA A 102 -4.39 9.08 -6.62
N GLU A 103 -3.80 8.20 -5.79
CA GLU A 103 -4.08 8.16 -4.36
C GLU A 103 -3.61 9.43 -3.63
N GLU A 104 -2.43 9.93 -3.97
CA GLU A 104 -1.87 11.16 -3.39
C GLU A 104 -2.77 12.38 -3.64
N GLU A 105 -3.39 12.47 -4.83
CA GLU A 105 -4.35 13.53 -5.16
C GLU A 105 -5.68 13.39 -4.38
N LEU A 106 -6.15 12.16 -4.15
CA LEU A 106 -7.42 11.89 -3.47
C LEU A 106 -7.33 12.02 -1.95
N SER A 107 -6.17 11.69 -1.37
CA SER A 107 -5.98 11.51 0.07
C SER A 107 -4.88 12.41 0.64
N ALA A 108 -4.64 13.59 0.04
CA ALA A 108 -3.58 14.52 0.42
C ALA A 108 -3.59 14.91 1.91
N ASP A 109 -4.78 15.04 2.50
CA ASP A 109 -5.00 15.34 3.93
C ASP A 109 -5.47 14.10 4.74
N GLY A 110 -5.44 12.92 4.13
CA GLY A 110 -5.88 11.66 4.74
C GLY A 110 -4.87 11.08 5.73
N PRO A 111 -5.29 10.14 6.59
CA PRO A 111 -4.42 9.54 7.61
C PRO A 111 -3.25 8.75 7.02
N TYR A 112 -3.34 8.35 5.74
CA TYR A 112 -2.33 7.57 5.04
C TYR A 112 -1.39 8.39 4.15
N ARG A 113 -1.47 9.72 4.15
CA ARG A 113 -0.66 10.57 3.25
C ARG A 113 0.85 10.26 3.32
N ASP A 114 1.37 10.01 4.53
CA ASP A 114 2.80 9.75 4.73
C ASP A 114 3.19 8.35 4.21
N ALA A 115 2.27 7.38 4.32
CA ALA A 115 2.44 6.03 3.77
C ALA A 115 2.39 6.04 2.24
N VAL A 116 1.49 6.83 1.65
CA VAL A 116 1.43 7.07 0.19
C VAL A 116 2.76 7.64 -0.30
N ALA A 117 3.28 8.68 0.35
CA ALA A 117 4.56 9.29 0.00
C ALA A 117 5.74 8.31 0.16
N ALA A 118 5.75 7.49 1.21
CA ALA A 118 6.77 6.47 1.41
C ALA A 118 6.77 5.42 0.29
N VAL A 119 5.59 4.91 -0.10
CA VAL A 119 5.48 3.96 -1.20
C VAL A 119 5.83 4.60 -2.54
N HIS A 120 5.40 5.84 -2.79
CA HIS A 120 5.78 6.60 -3.99
C HIS A 120 7.31 6.76 -4.10
N ALA A 121 7.99 7.13 -3.00
CA ALA A 121 9.44 7.21 -2.94
C ALA A 121 10.13 5.88 -3.27
N LEU A 122 9.63 4.77 -2.72
CA LEU A 122 10.17 3.43 -2.97
C LEU A 122 9.97 2.99 -4.43
N ILE A 123 8.82 3.32 -5.03
CA ILE A 123 8.56 3.04 -6.44
C ILE A 123 9.54 3.82 -7.32
N LEU A 124 9.73 5.12 -7.08
CA LEU A 124 10.69 5.94 -7.83
C LEU A 124 12.10 5.38 -7.73
N ALA A 125 12.56 5.03 -6.53
CA ALA A 125 13.88 4.43 -6.35
C ALA A 125 14.03 3.10 -7.11
N SER A 126 13.01 2.24 -7.06
CA SER A 126 13.01 0.96 -7.79
C SER A 126 12.98 1.14 -9.32
N ALA A 127 12.35 2.22 -9.79
CA ALA A 127 12.29 2.63 -11.19
C ALA A 127 13.57 3.33 -11.69
N GLY A 128 14.65 3.37 -10.88
CA GLY A 128 15.90 4.03 -11.25
C GLY A 128 15.89 5.55 -11.09
N ARG A 129 14.96 6.10 -10.31
CA ARG A 129 14.81 7.54 -10.00
C ARG A 129 14.99 7.81 -8.48
N PRO A 130 16.14 7.42 -7.89
CA PRO A 130 16.33 7.46 -6.44
C PRO A 130 16.42 8.88 -5.85
N ALA A 131 16.93 9.87 -6.57
CA ALA A 131 17.01 11.24 -6.09
C ALA A 131 15.61 11.88 -6.02
N GLN A 132 14.74 11.57 -6.98
CA GLN A 132 13.33 11.96 -6.94
C GLN A 132 12.57 11.22 -5.85
N GLY A 133 12.84 9.92 -5.65
CA GLY A 133 12.30 9.19 -4.50
C GLY A 133 12.70 9.82 -3.16
N LEU A 134 13.97 10.20 -3.01
CA LEU A 134 14.48 10.89 -1.82
C LEU A 134 13.83 12.27 -1.64
N SER A 135 13.57 13.00 -2.71
CA SER A 135 12.81 14.25 -2.68
C SER A 135 11.43 14.07 -2.04
N VAL A 136 10.66 13.08 -2.52
CA VAL A 136 9.32 12.75 -1.99
C VAL A 136 9.40 12.43 -0.50
N ALA A 137 10.33 11.56 -0.09
CA ALA A 137 10.50 11.19 1.32
C ALA A 137 10.87 12.38 2.22
N LEU A 138 11.75 13.27 1.76
CA LEU A 138 12.12 14.47 2.51
C LEU A 138 10.94 15.43 2.65
N LEU A 139 10.15 15.64 1.58
CA LEU A 139 8.96 16.48 1.63
C LEU A 139 7.90 15.93 2.59
N ALA A 140 7.73 14.61 2.64
CA ALA A 140 6.86 13.95 3.60
C ALA A 140 7.34 14.12 5.05
N LEU A 141 8.66 14.12 5.30
CA LEU A 141 9.22 14.32 6.65
C LEU A 141 9.13 15.76 7.15
N VAL A 142 9.21 16.75 6.25
CA VAL A 142 9.27 18.18 6.60
C VAL A 142 8.21 18.62 7.62
N PRO A 143 6.92 18.27 7.48
CA PRO A 143 5.88 18.66 8.45
C PRO A 143 6.11 18.12 9.88
N HIS A 144 6.87 17.04 10.05
CA HIS A 144 7.12 16.38 11.33
C HIS A 144 8.39 16.91 12.03
N LEU A 145 9.18 17.76 11.37
CA LEU A 145 10.39 18.31 11.95
C LEU A 145 10.05 19.43 12.95
N PRO A 146 10.78 19.56 14.07
CA PRO A 146 10.59 20.69 14.99
C PRO A 146 11.17 22.01 14.46
N ARG A 147 12.05 21.95 13.46
CA ARG A 147 12.74 23.08 12.80
C ARG A 147 13.29 22.65 11.44
N TYR A 148 13.87 23.60 10.70
CA TYR A 148 14.52 23.36 9.39
C TYR A 148 13.61 23.09 8.20
N HIS A 149 12.30 23.35 8.30
CA HIS A 149 11.34 23.16 7.20
C HIS A 149 11.83 23.82 5.90
N ARG A 150 12.17 25.12 5.94
CA ARG A 150 12.62 25.86 4.74
C ARG A 150 13.84 25.22 4.07
N SER A 151 14.87 24.89 4.85
CA SER A 151 16.11 24.30 4.31
C SER A 151 15.87 22.88 3.78
N MET A 152 15.12 22.05 4.49
CA MET A 152 14.83 20.68 4.06
C MET A 152 13.94 20.66 2.81
N THR A 153 12.94 21.56 2.72
CA THR A 153 12.16 21.74 1.48
C THR A 153 13.03 22.18 0.31
N ALA A 154 14.01 23.07 0.54
CA ALA A 154 14.92 23.51 -0.51
C ALA A 154 15.80 22.35 -1.01
N TYR A 155 16.42 21.59 -0.11
CA TYR A 155 17.24 20.42 -0.48
C TYR A 155 16.43 19.32 -1.18
N ALA A 156 15.21 19.06 -0.72
CA ALA A 156 14.33 18.11 -1.38
C ALA A 156 14.02 18.50 -2.83
N ARG A 157 13.82 19.79 -3.11
CA ARG A 157 13.61 20.26 -4.48
C ARG A 157 14.87 20.19 -5.33
N GLU A 158 16.01 20.57 -4.77
CA GLU A 158 17.31 20.53 -5.46
C GLU A 158 17.71 19.09 -5.86
N ILE A 159 17.52 18.12 -4.96
CA ILE A 159 17.93 16.73 -5.24
C ILE A 159 17.07 16.05 -6.30
N ALA A 160 15.81 16.49 -6.50
CA ALA A 160 14.90 15.89 -7.48
C ALA A 160 15.40 16.00 -8.93
N ASP A 161 16.27 16.98 -9.21
CA ASP A 161 16.83 17.20 -10.54
C ASP A 161 18.06 16.33 -10.83
N ALA A 162 18.60 15.61 -9.83
CA ALA A 162 19.84 14.85 -9.95
C ALA A 162 19.70 13.53 -10.76
N ASP A 163 18.48 13.04 -10.97
CA ASP A 163 18.18 11.85 -11.79
C ASP A 163 17.97 12.19 -13.29
N THR A 164 18.10 13.46 -13.68
CA THR A 164 17.88 13.96 -15.05
C THR A 164 19.20 14.15 -15.79
#